data_AF-A0A8J4XBL1-F1
#
_entry.id   AF-A0A8J4XBL1-F1
#
_cell.length_a   1.000
_cell.length_b   1.000
_cell.length_c   1.000
_cell.angle_alpha   90.00
_cell.angle_beta   90.00
_cell.angle_gamma   90.00
#
_symmetry.space_group_name_H-M   'P 1'
#
loop_
_entity.id
_entity.type
_entity.pdbx_description
1 polymer ?
#
loop_
_entity_poly.entity_id
_entity_poly.type
_entity_poly.pdbx_seq_one_letter_code
_entity_poly.pdbx_strand_id
1 'polypeptide(L)'
;IYCSTADRGRDDLILDLHKRRGANKLIPNQIRFLRKATEGSCSPQPSPDMEVFIPEMVEKCAEDETTDEYRFLCPHAGQFMCKLTNLMFEMEGEGEVLYRIVSWDSCPLDGLGQKEAAGPLYSINCHEGSLKYLHLPHCETCTHDVELTVAHVTAGNVEIIQPLKVTNTHVVVDVHSLSLFGLLRDLIFQAYPIEAQILLFYKKLNGKHRMNKLHMHLLPGNIPVEEVQKQYKSNIYIESSATCELSPGDKYWPFSKNTDHEITIQPEFEKFKRDYGPNYHPTFEVFFNTDVVKINLGLLNEDNKEVWSRLVLITDTEAASPKLDAT
;
A
#
# COMPACT_ATOMS: atom_id res chain seq x y z
N ILE A 1 43.52 -49.73 43.11
CA ILE A 1 42.99 -48.98 41.94
C ILE A 1 42.94 -47.52 42.37
N TYR A 2 43.48 -46.66 41.52
CA TYR A 2 44.10 -45.36 41.81
C TYR A 2 43.15 -44.22 42.20
N CYS A 3 43.77 -43.19 42.79
CA CYS A 3 43.25 -41.99 43.45
C CYS A 3 42.45 -40.97 42.60
N SER A 4 41.44 -40.40 43.27
CA SER A 4 41.23 -38.99 43.67
C SER A 4 41.31 -37.80 42.69
N THR A 5 40.33 -36.89 42.92
CA THR A 5 40.37 -35.39 42.89
C THR A 5 40.61 -34.70 41.54
N ALA A 6 40.03 -33.54 41.20
CA ALA A 6 39.00 -32.65 41.75
C ALA A 6 38.75 -31.52 40.72
N ASP A 7 37.60 -30.86 40.88
CA ASP A 7 37.33 -29.42 40.65
C ASP A 7 37.09 -28.80 39.24
N ARG A 8 36.33 -27.70 39.33
CA ARG A 8 35.54 -26.91 38.37
C ARG A 8 36.31 -26.13 37.28
N GLY A 9 35.57 -25.76 36.23
CA GLY A 9 35.59 -24.37 35.70
C GLY A 9 35.79 -24.17 34.19
N ARG A 10 34.75 -23.62 33.54
CA ARG A 10 34.69 -22.54 32.52
C ARG A 10 35.73 -22.37 31.37
N ASP A 11 35.18 -21.94 30.24
CA ASP A 11 35.70 -21.08 29.14
C ASP A 11 36.28 -21.73 27.84
N ASP A 12 35.72 -21.24 26.73
CA ASP A 12 36.21 -21.00 25.36
C ASP A 12 37.08 -22.03 24.59
N LEU A 13 36.66 -22.37 23.36
CA LEU A 13 37.47 -22.09 22.16
C LEU A 13 36.71 -22.24 20.83
N ILE A 14 36.70 -21.14 20.06
CA ILE A 14 36.54 -21.08 18.60
C ILE A 14 37.83 -21.61 17.94
N LEU A 15 37.74 -22.49 16.94
CA LEU A 15 38.77 -22.57 15.89
C LEU A 15 38.23 -23.15 14.56
N ASP A 16 37.92 -22.22 13.65
CA ASP A 16 38.48 -22.08 12.31
C ASP A 16 38.51 -23.30 11.35
N LEU A 17 37.69 -23.25 10.29
CA LEU A 17 37.86 -24.06 9.08
C LEU A 17 37.62 -23.21 7.82
N HIS A 18 38.69 -22.60 7.31
CA HIS A 18 38.80 -22.14 5.92
C HIS A 18 39.68 -23.09 5.10
N LYS A 19 39.28 -23.27 3.82
CA LYS A 19 39.94 -23.99 2.68
C LYS A 19 39.65 -25.50 2.64
N ARG A 20 39.18 -26.13 1.55
CA ARG A 20 39.13 -25.81 0.10
C ARG A 20 38.18 -26.83 -0.59
N ARG A 21 37.51 -26.39 -1.67
CA ARG A 21 37.08 -27.11 -2.90
C ARG A 21 36.36 -28.47 -2.72
N GLY A 22 35.20 -28.74 -3.32
CA GLY A 22 34.45 -28.05 -4.36
C GLY A 22 33.21 -28.88 -4.71
N ALA A 23 32.43 -28.35 -5.66
CA ALA A 23 31.26 -28.96 -6.30
C ALA A 23 30.14 -29.39 -5.35
N ASN A 24 29.10 -28.56 -5.23
CA ASN A 24 27.74 -29.07 -5.10
C ASN A 24 26.74 -28.13 -5.78
N LYS A 25 25.96 -28.73 -6.68
CA LYS A 25 24.76 -28.16 -7.30
C LYS A 25 23.80 -27.71 -6.20
N LEU A 26 23.45 -26.43 -6.17
CA LEU A 26 22.31 -25.96 -5.38
C LEU A 26 21.02 -26.28 -6.15
N ILE A 27 20.25 -27.20 -5.59
CA ILE A 27 18.82 -27.34 -5.86
C ILE A 27 18.13 -26.53 -4.75
N PRO A 28 17.44 -25.42 -5.03
CA PRO A 28 16.60 -24.78 -4.03
C PRO A 28 15.23 -25.42 -4.07
N ASN A 29 14.80 -26.07 -2.98
CA ASN A 29 13.40 -26.08 -2.55
C ASN A 29 13.20 -26.74 -1.19
N GLN A 30 12.18 -26.23 -0.49
CA GLN A 30 11.56 -26.67 0.77
C GLN A 30 12.08 -26.01 2.05
N ILE A 31 11.57 -24.79 2.33
CA ILE A 31 11.23 -24.43 3.72
C ILE A 31 9.70 -24.34 3.79
N ARG A 32 9.12 -25.34 4.45
CA ARG A 32 7.68 -25.46 4.74
C ARG A 32 7.43 -24.75 6.08
N PHE A 33 6.87 -23.55 6.06
CA PHE A 33 6.48 -22.88 7.30
C PHE A 33 5.18 -23.47 7.85
N LEU A 34 5.30 -24.14 9.00
CA LEU A 34 4.16 -24.53 9.83
C LEU A 34 3.56 -23.27 10.46
N ARG A 35 2.40 -22.84 9.98
CA ARG A 35 1.49 -21.94 10.70
C ARG A 35 1.15 -22.60 12.06
N LYS A 36 1.68 -22.06 13.16
CA LYS A 36 0.98 -22.12 14.44
C LYS A 36 -0.03 -20.98 14.42
N ALA A 37 -1.30 -21.32 14.14
CA ALA A 37 -2.41 -20.43 14.43
C ALA A 37 -2.42 -20.19 15.94
N THR A 38 -1.99 -19.02 16.36
CA THR A 38 -2.48 -18.43 17.61
C THR A 38 -3.71 -17.64 17.20
N GLU A 39 -4.88 -18.12 17.61
CA GLU A 39 -6.14 -17.39 17.48
C GLU A 39 -6.02 -16.11 18.31
N GLY A 40 -5.69 -15.03 17.63
CA GLY A 40 -5.68 -13.66 18.11
C GLY A 40 -6.06 -12.78 16.94
N SER A 41 -7.36 -12.68 16.66
CA SER A 41 -7.92 -11.67 15.75
C SER A 41 -7.61 -10.29 16.34
N CYS A 42 -6.49 -9.71 15.94
CA CYS A 42 -6.13 -8.34 16.29
C CYS A 42 -6.50 -7.43 15.12
N SER A 43 -7.81 -7.24 14.92
CA SER A 43 -8.28 -6.04 14.23
C SER A 43 -7.82 -4.83 15.07
N PRO A 44 -7.07 -3.86 14.52
CA PRO A 44 -6.71 -2.66 15.26
C PRO A 44 -7.99 -1.96 15.70
N GLN A 45 -8.25 -1.93 17.00
CA GLN A 45 -9.22 -0.99 17.55
C GLN A 45 -8.49 0.36 17.62
N PRO A 46 -9.09 1.46 17.11
CA PRO A 46 -8.61 2.81 17.39
C PRO A 46 -8.34 2.96 18.89
N SER A 47 -7.33 3.73 19.27
CA SER A 47 -7.28 4.23 20.65
C SER A 47 -8.61 4.92 20.94
N PRO A 48 -9.16 4.81 22.16
CA PRO A 48 -10.47 5.38 22.49
C PRO A 48 -10.55 6.91 22.29
N ASP A 49 -9.41 7.58 22.09
CA ASP A 49 -9.28 9.03 21.91
C ASP A 49 -8.93 9.45 20.46
N MET A 50 -8.97 8.52 19.48
CA MET A 50 -8.73 8.85 18.08
C MET A 50 -10.03 9.23 17.36
N GLU A 51 -10.03 10.40 16.72
CA GLU A 51 -11.14 10.89 15.91
C GLU A 51 -10.91 10.65 14.42
N VAL A 52 -11.97 10.32 13.69
CA VAL A 52 -11.92 10.14 12.23
C VAL A 52 -12.55 11.34 11.55
N PHE A 53 -11.86 11.90 10.55
CA PHE A 53 -12.38 13.01 9.76
C PHE A 53 -12.36 12.69 8.25
N ILE A 54 -13.16 13.44 7.50
CA ILE A 54 -13.12 13.46 6.04
C ILE A 54 -12.54 14.83 5.64
N PRO A 55 -11.40 14.88 4.94
CA PRO A 55 -10.82 16.15 4.51
C PRO A 55 -11.72 16.86 3.49
N GLU A 56 -11.66 18.18 3.47
CA GLU A 56 -12.20 19.01 2.39
C GLU A 56 -11.25 18.92 1.18
N MET A 57 -11.82 18.78 -0.02
CA MET A 57 -11.07 18.79 -1.28
C MET A 57 -10.99 20.23 -1.80
N VAL A 58 -9.79 20.79 -1.85
CA VAL A 58 -9.55 22.15 -2.34
C VAL A 58 -9.00 22.07 -3.76
N GLU A 59 -9.78 22.54 -4.73
CA GLU A 59 -9.34 22.68 -6.12
C GLU A 59 -8.42 23.89 -6.25
N LYS A 60 -7.18 23.68 -6.73
CA LYS A 60 -6.31 24.80 -7.12
C LYS A 60 -6.78 25.39 -8.44
N CYS A 61 -6.82 26.71 -8.51
CA CYS A 61 -7.16 27.45 -9.74
C CYS A 61 -6.15 27.14 -10.86
N ALA A 62 -6.65 27.14 -12.09
CA ALA A 62 -6.16 26.46 -13.31
C ALA A 62 -4.75 26.81 -13.87
N GLU A 63 -3.84 27.39 -13.10
CA GLU A 63 -2.48 27.74 -13.58
C GLU A 63 -1.38 26.78 -13.10
N ASP A 64 -1.63 25.97 -12.06
CA ASP A 64 -0.71 24.91 -11.60
C ASP A 64 -1.39 23.53 -11.74
N GLU A 65 -0.85 22.70 -12.61
CA GLU A 65 -1.40 21.40 -12.98
C GLU A 65 -1.55 20.40 -11.80
N THR A 66 -2.78 19.90 -11.62
CA THR A 66 -3.15 18.48 -11.44
C THR A 66 -3.13 17.76 -10.08
N THR A 67 -2.94 18.40 -8.92
CA THR A 67 -3.16 17.70 -7.64
C THR A 67 -4.12 18.43 -6.72
N ASP A 68 -5.30 17.83 -6.49
CA ASP A 68 -6.25 18.27 -5.47
C ASP A 68 -5.55 18.29 -4.10
N GLU A 69 -5.76 19.34 -3.33
CA GLU A 69 -5.21 19.48 -1.98
C GLU A 69 -6.27 19.07 -0.96
N TYR A 70 -5.88 18.24 0.00
CA TYR A 70 -6.72 17.85 1.12
C TYR A 70 -6.55 18.87 2.25
N ARG A 71 -7.66 19.31 2.81
CA ARG A 71 -7.71 20.28 3.90
C ARG A 71 -8.40 19.69 5.12
N PHE A 72 -7.75 19.82 6.27
CA PHE A 72 -8.27 19.43 7.56
C PHE A 72 -8.26 20.62 8.52
N LEU A 73 -9.44 21.03 8.99
CA LEU A 73 -9.60 21.99 10.08
C LEU A 73 -9.66 21.23 11.40
N CYS A 74 -8.57 21.30 12.16
CA CYS A 74 -8.45 20.68 13.45
C CYS A 74 -9.09 21.58 14.52
N PRO A 75 -10.11 21.10 15.26
CA PRO A 75 -10.83 21.93 16.23
C PRO A 75 -10.14 22.04 17.61
N HIS A 76 -9.24 21.12 17.95
CA HIS A 76 -8.56 21.07 19.25
C HIS A 76 -7.39 20.08 19.24
N ALA A 77 -6.61 20.06 20.32
CA ALA A 77 -5.56 19.07 20.52
C ALA A 77 -6.12 17.63 20.49
N GLY A 78 -5.41 16.69 19.86
CA GLY A 78 -5.87 15.30 19.75
C GLY A 78 -5.24 14.53 18.59
N GLN A 79 -5.69 13.28 18.40
CA GLN A 79 -5.29 12.41 17.30
C GLN A 79 -6.42 12.28 16.28
N PHE A 80 -6.12 12.61 15.02
CA PHE A 80 -7.11 12.66 13.94
C PHE A 80 -6.66 11.80 12.77
N MET A 81 -7.47 10.82 12.37
CA MET A 81 -7.22 9.95 11.22
C MET A 81 -8.09 10.36 10.03
N CYS A 82 -7.45 10.61 8.89
CA CYS A 82 -8.13 10.86 7.63
C CYS A 82 -8.76 9.56 7.11
N LYS A 83 -10.08 9.59 6.86
CA LYS A 83 -10.81 8.43 6.29
C LYS A 83 -10.35 8.03 4.87
N LEU A 84 -9.90 8.99 4.06
CA LEU A 84 -9.54 8.74 2.65
C LEU A 84 -8.12 8.18 2.51
N THR A 85 -7.15 8.77 3.21
CA THR A 85 -5.73 8.43 3.06
C THR A 85 -5.14 7.61 4.19
N ASN A 86 -5.88 7.41 5.28
CA ASN A 86 -5.39 6.84 6.55
C ASN A 86 -4.22 7.59 7.18
N LEU A 87 -3.83 8.78 6.68
CA LEU A 87 -2.89 9.63 7.41
C LEU A 87 -3.47 10.00 8.77
N MET A 88 -2.63 9.99 9.81
CA MET A 88 -3.02 10.55 11.10
C MET A 88 -2.15 11.73 11.52
N PHE A 89 -2.81 12.72 12.10
CA PHE A 89 -2.22 13.93 12.63
C PHE A 89 -2.43 13.96 14.14
N GLU A 90 -1.35 14.08 14.92
CA GLU A 90 -1.42 14.42 16.33
C GLU A 90 -1.15 15.92 16.50
N MET A 91 -2.19 16.65 16.88
CA MET A 91 -2.22 18.11 16.95
C MET A 91 -2.13 18.57 18.40
N GLU A 92 -1.37 19.65 18.68
CA GLU A 92 -1.27 20.23 20.02
C GLU A 92 -2.39 21.23 20.34
N GLY A 93 -3.20 21.61 19.35
CA GLY A 93 -4.27 22.59 19.48
C GLY A 93 -5.11 22.69 18.21
N GLU A 94 -6.01 23.67 18.18
CA GLU A 94 -6.74 24.07 16.96
C GLU A 94 -5.74 24.48 15.88
N GLY A 95 -6.08 24.26 14.61
CA GLY A 95 -5.25 24.67 13.47
C GLY A 95 -5.75 24.09 12.16
N GLU A 96 -4.99 24.30 11.10
CA GLU A 96 -5.31 23.84 9.76
C GLU A 96 -4.15 23.01 9.21
N VAL A 97 -4.43 21.81 8.71
CA VAL A 97 -3.47 20.98 7.98
C VAL A 97 -3.88 20.93 6.50
N LEU A 98 -2.95 21.32 5.63
CA LEU A 98 -3.08 21.17 4.18
C LEU A 98 -2.09 20.09 3.73
N TYR A 99 -2.59 19.10 3.01
CA TYR A 99 -1.71 18.07 2.47
C TYR A 99 -2.13 17.56 1.11
N ARG A 100 -1.17 16.99 0.39
CA ARG A 100 -1.40 16.33 -0.90
C ARG A 100 -0.40 15.22 -1.14
N ILE A 101 -0.77 14.28 -1.98
CA ILE A 101 0.13 13.21 -2.42
C ILE A 101 0.88 13.70 -3.65
N VAL A 102 2.20 13.55 -3.65
CA VAL A 102 3.10 14.02 -4.71
C VAL A 102 3.96 12.88 -5.24
N SER A 103 4.52 13.04 -6.44
CA SER A 103 5.39 12.02 -7.03
C SER A 103 6.75 11.97 -6.34
N TRP A 104 7.24 10.76 -6.08
CA TRP A 104 8.63 10.51 -5.71
C TRP A 104 9.64 10.89 -6.80
N ASP A 105 9.21 11.06 -8.07
CA ASP A 105 10.09 11.50 -9.17
C ASP A 105 10.70 12.90 -8.93
N SER A 106 10.03 13.71 -8.10
CA SER A 106 10.52 15.04 -7.70
C SER A 106 11.58 15.00 -6.60
N CYS A 107 11.82 13.83 -6.00
CA CYS A 107 12.78 13.65 -4.93
C CYS A 107 14.13 13.18 -5.48
N PRO A 108 15.25 13.78 -5.04
CA PRO A 108 16.59 13.29 -5.38
C PRO A 108 16.88 12.03 -4.57
N LEU A 109 16.34 10.90 -5.02
CA LEU A 109 16.61 9.60 -4.42
C LEU A 109 18.03 9.09 -4.75
N ASP A 110 18.68 9.72 -5.73
CA ASP A 110 20.07 9.49 -6.12
C ASP A 110 21.00 9.77 -4.93
N GLY A 111 21.41 8.71 -4.24
CA GLY A 111 22.29 8.77 -3.07
C GLY A 111 21.74 8.13 -1.80
N LEU A 112 20.45 7.77 -1.76
CA LEU A 112 19.83 7.06 -0.62
C LEU A 112 20.22 5.58 -0.52
N GLY A 113 21.14 5.12 -1.38
CA GLY A 113 21.70 3.77 -1.35
C GLY A 113 20.69 2.70 -1.71
N GLN A 114 20.68 1.60 -0.95
CA GLN A 114 19.81 0.44 -1.14
C GLN A 114 18.43 0.66 -0.49
N LYS A 115 17.76 1.80 -0.74
CA LYS A 115 16.42 2.08 -0.19
C LYS A 115 15.41 2.31 -1.30
N GLU A 116 14.17 1.96 -1.04
CA GLU A 116 13.04 2.23 -1.93
C GLU A 116 11.83 2.75 -1.15
N ALA A 117 10.87 3.34 -1.86
CA ALA A 117 9.63 3.81 -1.27
C ALA A 117 8.81 2.65 -0.67
N ALA A 118 8.22 2.90 0.50
CA ALA A 118 7.31 2.00 1.20
C ALA A 118 5.90 2.61 1.36
N GLY A 119 5.61 3.71 0.67
CA GLY A 119 4.33 4.40 0.70
C GLY A 119 4.30 5.64 -0.20
N PRO A 120 3.12 6.29 -0.29
CA PRO A 120 3.01 7.60 -0.93
C PRO A 120 3.91 8.65 -0.26
N LEU A 121 4.28 9.67 -1.03
CA LEU A 121 4.96 10.86 -0.54
C LEU A 121 3.94 11.97 -0.30
N TYR A 122 3.95 12.53 0.90
CA TYR A 122 2.97 13.52 1.33
C TYR A 122 3.62 14.89 1.50
N SER A 123 3.13 15.89 0.77
CA SER A 123 3.41 17.30 1.08
C SER A 123 2.52 17.71 2.24
N ILE A 124 3.10 18.08 3.38
CA ILE A 124 2.37 18.49 4.59
C ILE A 124 2.69 19.95 4.90
N ASN A 125 1.64 20.75 5.06
CA ASN A 125 1.69 22.12 5.59
C ASN A 125 0.70 22.24 6.75
N CYS A 126 0.98 23.14 7.68
CA CYS A 126 0.15 23.40 8.84
C CYS A 126 0.16 24.90 9.15
N HIS A 127 -1.02 25.46 9.42
CA HIS A 127 -1.24 26.86 9.78
C HIS A 127 -1.97 26.94 11.13
N GLU A 128 -1.67 27.97 11.91
CA GLU A 128 -2.39 28.33 13.16
C GLU A 128 -2.52 27.23 14.23
N GLY A 129 -1.65 26.22 14.21
CA GLY A 129 -1.52 25.16 15.20
C GLY A 129 -0.16 24.47 15.08
N SER A 130 0.13 23.52 15.97
CA SER A 130 1.38 22.74 15.95
C SER A 130 1.07 21.26 15.71
N LEU A 131 1.39 20.78 14.50
CA LEU A 131 1.43 19.36 14.19
C LEU A 131 2.64 18.76 14.90
N LYS A 132 2.40 17.88 15.88
CA LYS A 132 3.45 17.28 16.70
C LYS A 132 3.95 15.97 16.14
N TYR A 133 3.03 15.04 15.90
CA TYR A 133 3.36 13.74 15.32
C TYR A 133 2.58 13.50 14.04
N LEU A 134 3.29 12.97 13.04
CA LEU A 134 2.71 12.46 11.81
C LEU A 134 2.75 10.94 11.84
N HIS A 135 1.62 10.32 11.51
CA HIS A 135 1.50 8.88 11.41
C HIS A 135 1.33 8.51 9.93
N LEU A 136 2.40 7.96 9.35
CA LEU A 136 2.45 7.57 7.94
C LEU A 136 1.97 6.12 7.78
N PRO A 137 0.95 5.85 6.95
CA PRO A 137 0.43 4.51 6.77
C PRO A 137 1.42 3.62 5.97
N HIS A 138 1.60 2.39 6.42
CA HIS A 138 2.34 1.34 5.70
C HIS A 138 1.49 0.09 5.52
N CYS A 139 1.94 -0.79 4.63
CA CYS A 139 1.29 -2.06 4.33
C CYS A 139 2.19 -3.29 4.57
N GLU A 140 3.31 -3.14 5.27
CA GLU A 140 4.17 -4.27 5.65
C GLU A 140 3.46 -5.24 6.61
N THR A 141 3.47 -6.54 6.30
CA THR A 141 2.88 -7.58 7.18
C THR A 141 3.86 -8.11 8.23
N CYS A 142 5.17 -7.93 8.02
CA CYS A 142 6.23 -8.38 8.94
C CYS A 142 7.16 -7.22 9.32
N THR A 143 6.66 -6.29 10.14
CA THR A 143 7.42 -5.10 10.58
C THR A 143 8.62 -5.39 11.49
N HIS A 144 8.77 -6.62 12.01
CA HIS A 144 9.93 -7.02 12.80
C HIS A 144 11.17 -7.35 11.93
N ASP A 145 10.93 -7.75 10.68
CA ASP A 145 11.98 -8.14 9.73
C ASP A 145 12.19 -7.08 8.62
N VAL A 146 11.39 -6.01 8.63
CA VAL A 146 11.46 -4.89 7.70
C VAL A 146 11.74 -3.61 8.47
N GLU A 147 12.89 -2.99 8.23
CA GLU A 147 13.20 -1.68 8.79
C GLU A 147 12.56 -0.58 7.93
N LEU A 148 11.61 0.15 8.52
CA LEU A 148 11.00 1.34 7.93
C LEU A 148 11.66 2.59 8.49
N THR A 149 11.97 3.53 7.61
CA THR A 149 12.51 4.86 7.94
C THR A 149 11.69 5.93 7.25
N VAL A 150 11.78 7.18 7.71
CA VAL A 150 11.04 8.30 7.14
C VAL A 150 11.98 9.18 6.33
N ALA A 151 11.64 9.42 5.06
CA ALA A 151 12.24 10.47 4.28
C ALA A 151 11.54 11.79 4.62
N HIS A 152 12.33 12.79 4.99
CA HIS A 152 11.89 14.17 5.10
C HIS A 152 12.64 15.00 4.05
N VAL A 153 11.92 15.46 3.02
CA VAL A 153 12.53 16.08 1.84
C VAL A 153 12.34 17.58 1.90
N THR A 154 13.42 18.35 1.95
CA THR A 154 13.42 19.82 2.04
C THR A 154 14.35 20.43 1.00
N ALA A 155 13.83 21.36 0.17
CA ALA A 155 14.61 22.19 -0.75
C ALA A 155 15.76 21.45 -1.51
N GLY A 156 15.48 20.24 -2.01
CA GLY A 156 16.44 19.41 -2.77
C GLY A 156 17.34 18.50 -1.94
N ASN A 157 17.13 18.40 -0.62
CA ASN A 157 17.81 17.45 0.25
C ASN A 157 16.82 16.43 0.82
N VAL A 158 17.30 15.22 1.10
CA VAL A 158 16.54 14.18 1.78
C VAL A 158 17.22 13.85 3.11
N GLU A 159 16.53 14.11 4.21
CA GLU A 159 16.90 13.66 5.54
C GLU A 159 16.23 12.32 5.84
N ILE A 160 16.98 11.36 6.39
CA ILE A 160 16.43 10.08 6.87
C ILE A 160 16.19 10.21 8.37
N ILE A 161 14.92 10.18 8.77
CA ILE A 161 14.48 10.24 10.16
C ILE A 161 14.17 8.82 10.64
N GLN A 162 14.67 8.49 11.83
CA GLN A 162 14.32 7.25 12.51
C GLN A 162 12.95 7.38 13.17
N PRO A 163 12.02 6.43 12.96
CA PRO A 163 10.71 6.48 13.59
C PRO A 163 10.77 6.51 15.11
N LEU A 164 9.83 7.19 15.73
CA LEU A 164 9.59 7.06 17.17
C LEU A 164 9.00 5.68 17.49
N LYS A 165 8.12 5.20 16.61
CA LYS A 165 7.41 3.94 16.76
C LYS A 165 6.93 3.44 15.40
N VAL A 166 7.04 2.14 15.19
CA VAL A 166 6.37 1.43 14.08
C VAL A 166 5.27 0.56 14.69
N THR A 167 4.04 0.74 14.22
CA THR A 167 2.87 -0.04 14.64
C THR A 167 2.55 -1.12 13.59
N ASN A 168 1.38 -1.75 13.67
CA ASN A 168 0.97 -2.70 12.64
C ASN A 168 0.55 -2.01 11.33
N THR A 169 0.23 -0.72 11.37
CA THR A 169 -0.35 0.01 10.22
C THR A 169 0.29 1.37 9.95
N HIS A 170 1.00 1.94 10.93
CA HIS A 170 1.58 3.29 10.83
C HIS A 170 3.00 3.37 11.41
N VAL A 171 3.80 4.25 10.80
CA VAL A 171 5.06 4.75 11.32
C VAL A 171 4.82 6.13 11.93
N VAL A 172 5.22 6.33 13.19
CA VAL A 172 5.08 7.59 13.93
C VAL A 172 6.38 8.37 13.88
N VAL A 173 6.32 9.64 13.49
CA VAL A 173 7.47 10.54 13.39
C VAL A 173 7.19 11.89 14.08
N ASP A 174 8.21 12.42 14.76
CA ASP A 174 8.21 13.77 15.33
C ASP A 174 8.41 14.81 14.21
N VAL A 175 7.52 15.79 14.15
CA VAL A 175 7.53 16.81 13.10
C VAL A 175 8.15 18.09 13.66
N HIS A 176 9.43 18.32 13.35
CA HIS A 176 10.13 19.56 13.71
C HIS A 176 10.07 20.64 12.62
N SER A 177 9.75 20.26 11.39
CA SER A 177 9.58 21.17 10.25
C SER A 177 8.64 20.55 9.23
N LEU A 178 7.90 21.38 8.51
CA LEU A 178 6.91 20.97 7.51
C LEU A 178 7.55 20.92 6.13
N SER A 179 7.27 19.86 5.37
CA SER A 179 7.72 19.67 3.98
C SER A 179 7.11 18.38 3.41
N LEU A 180 7.87 17.62 2.61
CA LEU A 180 7.46 16.30 2.13
C LEU A 180 7.91 15.20 3.10
N PHE A 181 7.00 14.26 3.37
CA PHE A 181 7.23 13.09 4.22
C PHE A 181 6.81 11.81 3.50
N GLY A 182 7.67 10.80 3.52
CA GLY A 182 7.38 9.51 2.88
C GLY A 182 8.11 8.37 3.57
N LEU A 183 7.63 7.15 3.41
CA LEU A 183 8.27 5.98 3.99
C LEU A 183 9.30 5.38 3.04
N LEU A 184 10.44 4.98 3.59
CA LEU A 184 11.49 4.23 2.92
C LEU A 184 11.69 2.89 3.62
N ARG A 185 11.96 1.84 2.83
CA ARG A 185 12.43 0.54 3.31
C ARG A 185 13.82 0.24 2.77
N ASP A 186 14.58 -0.56 3.49
CA ASP A 186 15.86 -1.07 2.99
C ASP A 186 15.67 -2.30 2.09
N LEU A 187 16.45 -2.36 1.01
CA LEU A 187 16.46 -3.44 0.03
C LEU A 187 17.29 -4.63 0.49
N ILE A 188 18.14 -4.48 1.51
CA ILE A 188 18.88 -5.61 2.11
C ILE A 188 17.97 -6.61 2.83
N PHE A 189 16.77 -6.17 3.25
CA PHE A 189 15.81 -7.03 3.91
C PHE A 189 15.02 -7.87 2.92
N GLN A 190 14.62 -9.06 3.38
CA GLN A 190 13.87 -10.00 2.57
C GLN A 190 12.52 -9.40 2.14
N ALA A 191 12.10 -9.71 0.92
CA ALA A 191 10.76 -9.35 0.45
C ALA A 191 9.74 -10.22 1.17
N TYR A 192 8.92 -9.59 2.01
CA TYR A 192 7.74 -10.21 2.62
C TYR A 192 6.49 -9.83 1.84
N PRO A 193 5.42 -10.65 1.90
CA PRO A 193 4.10 -10.23 1.45
C PRO A 193 3.70 -8.91 2.11
N ILE A 194 3.08 -8.03 1.36
CA ILE A 194 2.46 -6.82 1.89
C ILE A 194 0.96 -6.94 1.83
N GLU A 195 0.27 -6.19 2.70
CA GLU A 195 -1.13 -5.91 2.50
C GLU A 195 -1.27 -5.14 1.18
N ALA A 196 -2.04 -5.72 0.27
CA ALA A 196 -2.29 -5.21 -1.06
C ALA A 196 -3.80 -5.08 -1.26
N GLN A 197 -4.16 -4.41 -2.35
CA GLN A 197 -5.55 -4.22 -2.73
C GLN A 197 -5.74 -4.44 -4.22
N ILE A 198 -6.92 -4.95 -4.56
CA ILE A 198 -7.37 -5.13 -5.93
C ILE A 198 -8.51 -4.16 -6.21
N LEU A 199 -8.25 -3.16 -7.06
CA LEU A 199 -9.23 -2.16 -7.47
C LEU A 199 -9.75 -2.46 -8.88
N LEU A 200 -11.07 -2.32 -9.04
CA LEU A 200 -11.77 -2.67 -10.27
C LEU A 200 -12.48 -1.43 -10.83
N PHE A 201 -12.18 -1.10 -12.09
CA PHE A 201 -12.81 0.02 -12.80
C PHE A 201 -13.46 -0.47 -14.09
N TYR A 202 -14.79 -0.40 -14.14
CA TYR A 202 -15.57 -0.78 -15.31
C TYR A 202 -15.62 0.36 -16.32
N LYS A 203 -15.19 0.06 -17.54
CA LYS A 203 -15.26 0.95 -18.70
C LYS A 203 -16.22 0.38 -19.74
N LYS A 204 -17.33 1.08 -19.92
CA LYS A 204 -18.26 0.83 -21.02
C LYS A 204 -17.63 1.29 -22.33
N LEU A 205 -17.50 0.39 -23.30
CA LEU A 205 -17.02 0.77 -24.64
C LEU A 205 -18.23 1.10 -25.50
N ASN A 206 -18.38 2.37 -25.86
CA ASN A 206 -19.45 2.83 -26.74
C ASN A 206 -19.05 2.62 -28.21
N GLY A 207 -19.90 1.96 -29.01
CA GLY A 207 -19.67 1.78 -30.45
C GLY A 207 -20.30 0.51 -31.03
N LYS A 208 -19.91 0.14 -32.26
CA LYS A 208 -20.35 -1.13 -32.91
C LYS A 208 -19.78 -2.39 -32.24
N HIS A 209 -18.82 -2.24 -31.33
CA HIS A 209 -18.17 -3.35 -30.63
C HIS A 209 -19.05 -3.79 -29.45
N ARG A 210 -19.36 -5.09 -29.37
CA ARG A 210 -20.18 -5.69 -28.31
C ARG A 210 -19.38 -6.08 -27.07
N MET A 211 -18.26 -5.39 -26.79
CA MET A 211 -17.36 -5.74 -25.69
C MET A 211 -17.25 -4.60 -24.69
N ASN A 212 -17.28 -4.97 -23.42
CA ASN A 212 -16.99 -4.17 -22.24
C ASN A 212 -15.56 -4.44 -21.78
N LYS A 213 -15.01 -3.52 -20.99
CA LYS A 213 -13.67 -3.65 -20.39
C LYS A 213 -13.73 -3.40 -18.89
N LEU A 214 -13.04 -4.22 -18.12
CA LEU A 214 -12.75 -3.99 -16.70
C LEU A 214 -11.24 -3.86 -16.52
N HIS A 215 -10.82 -2.77 -15.90
CA HIS A 215 -9.45 -2.57 -15.46
C HIS A 215 -9.29 -3.15 -14.05
N MET A 216 -8.27 -3.97 -13.87
CA MET A 216 -7.92 -4.57 -12.57
C MET A 216 -6.53 -4.07 -12.17
N HIS A 217 -6.45 -3.40 -11.03
CA HIS A 217 -5.22 -2.85 -10.47
C HIS A 217 -4.81 -3.66 -9.25
N LEU A 218 -3.58 -4.16 -9.23
CA LEU A 218 -2.94 -4.68 -8.03
C LEU A 218 -2.04 -3.58 -7.47
N LEU A 219 -2.37 -3.06 -6.29
CA LEU A 219 -1.66 -1.94 -5.67
C LEU A 219 -1.30 -2.25 -4.21
N PRO A 220 -0.28 -1.61 -3.64
CA PRO A 220 -0.06 -1.60 -2.19
C PRO A 220 -1.32 -1.12 -1.44
N GLY A 221 -1.59 -1.70 -0.28
CA GLY A 221 -2.80 -1.41 0.51
C GLY A 221 -2.83 0.01 1.10
N ASN A 222 -1.68 0.69 1.16
CA ASN A 222 -1.56 2.07 1.63
C ASN A 222 -1.67 3.12 0.51
N ILE A 223 -2.10 2.73 -0.69
CA ILE A 223 -2.54 3.67 -1.75
C ILE A 223 -3.98 4.09 -1.49
N PRO A 224 -4.29 5.39 -1.38
CA PRO A 224 -5.68 5.84 -1.26
C PRO A 224 -6.48 5.55 -2.53
N VAL A 225 -7.66 4.96 -2.38
CA VAL A 225 -8.53 4.58 -3.50
C VAL A 225 -8.93 5.81 -4.32
N GLU A 226 -9.14 6.93 -3.64
CA GLU A 226 -9.51 8.21 -4.24
C GLU A 226 -8.46 8.72 -5.23
N GLU A 227 -7.16 8.51 -4.95
CA GLU A 227 -6.08 8.90 -5.88
C GLU A 227 -6.12 8.09 -7.19
N VAL A 228 -6.48 6.81 -7.09
CA VAL A 228 -6.66 5.96 -8.27
C VAL A 228 -7.93 6.36 -9.02
N GLN A 229 -9.04 6.61 -8.31
CA GLN A 229 -10.29 7.05 -8.90
C GLN A 229 -10.16 8.35 -9.70
N LYS A 230 -9.35 9.31 -9.24
CA LYS A 230 -9.08 10.57 -9.96
C LYS A 230 -8.52 10.35 -11.37
N GLN A 231 -7.76 9.28 -11.61
CA GLN A 231 -7.21 8.94 -12.94
C GLN A 231 -8.20 8.18 -13.83
N TYR A 232 -9.26 7.62 -13.24
CA TYR A 232 -10.28 6.83 -13.93
C TYR A 232 -11.68 7.45 -13.82
N LYS A 233 -11.79 8.78 -13.78
CA LYS A 233 -13.07 9.52 -13.64
C LYS A 233 -14.15 9.13 -14.68
N SER A 234 -13.76 8.65 -15.86
CA SER A 234 -14.68 8.17 -16.90
C SER A 234 -15.16 6.73 -16.72
N ASN A 235 -14.63 6.01 -15.73
CA ASN A 235 -14.94 4.61 -15.46
C ASN A 235 -15.75 4.50 -14.15
N ILE A 236 -16.52 3.42 -14.03
CA ILE A 236 -17.30 3.11 -12.84
C ILE A 236 -16.42 2.30 -11.89
N TYR A 237 -16.08 2.84 -10.72
CA TYR A 237 -15.42 2.08 -9.67
C TYR A 237 -16.38 1.04 -9.10
N ILE A 238 -15.96 -0.23 -9.06
CA ILE A 238 -16.75 -1.30 -8.47
C ILE A 238 -16.26 -1.54 -7.05
N GLU A 239 -17.06 -1.13 -6.07
CA GLU A 239 -16.80 -1.41 -4.67
C GLU A 239 -16.83 -2.93 -4.40
N SER A 240 -15.78 -3.43 -3.76
CA SER A 240 -15.61 -4.85 -3.42
C SER A 240 -14.62 -4.96 -2.27
N SER A 241 -14.61 -6.09 -1.55
CA SER A 241 -13.55 -6.35 -0.58
C SER A 241 -12.22 -6.58 -1.33
N ALA A 242 -11.44 -5.52 -1.42
CA ALA A 242 -10.25 -5.43 -2.26
C ALA A 242 -8.99 -6.05 -1.61
N THR A 243 -8.94 -6.13 -0.28
CA THR A 243 -7.73 -6.51 0.47
C THR A 243 -7.29 -7.95 0.22
N CYS A 244 -5.98 -8.12 0.02
CA CYS A 244 -5.29 -9.40 -0.07
C CYS A 244 -3.82 -9.25 0.38
N GLU A 245 -3.05 -10.34 0.40
CA GLU A 245 -1.61 -10.29 0.61
C GLU A 245 -0.89 -10.65 -0.69
N LEU A 246 0.03 -9.79 -1.14
CA LEU A 246 0.83 -10.01 -2.35
C LEU A 246 2.31 -9.75 -2.05
N SER A 247 3.18 -10.63 -2.52
CA SER A 247 4.63 -10.47 -2.48
C SER A 247 5.12 -9.63 -3.66
N PRO A 248 5.82 -8.50 -3.43
CA PRO A 248 6.47 -7.75 -4.50
C PRO A 248 7.50 -8.60 -5.25
N GLY A 249 7.45 -8.58 -6.58
CA GLY A 249 8.34 -9.34 -7.47
C GLY A 249 7.77 -10.68 -7.96
N ASP A 250 6.83 -11.27 -7.23
CA ASP A 250 6.14 -12.51 -7.60
C ASP A 250 5.15 -12.27 -8.76
N LYS A 251 4.94 -13.31 -9.57
CA LYS A 251 3.95 -13.29 -10.65
C LYS A 251 2.56 -13.70 -10.17
N TYR A 252 1.55 -13.08 -10.78
CA TYR A 252 0.15 -13.40 -10.52
C TYR A 252 -0.64 -13.57 -11.82
N TRP A 253 -1.58 -14.52 -11.81
CA TRP A 253 -2.43 -14.85 -12.95
C TRP A 253 -3.89 -14.53 -12.63
N PRO A 254 -4.52 -13.58 -13.33
CA PRO A 254 -5.95 -13.35 -13.20
C PRO A 254 -6.72 -14.48 -13.89
N PHE A 255 -7.88 -14.82 -13.36
CA PHE A 255 -8.74 -15.83 -13.97
C PHE A 255 -10.21 -15.53 -13.75
N SER A 256 -11.06 -16.17 -14.55
CA SER A 256 -12.50 -16.13 -14.42
C SER A 256 -13.06 -17.55 -14.26
N LYS A 257 -13.97 -17.75 -13.29
CA LYS A 257 -14.68 -19.04 -13.11
C LYS A 257 -15.93 -19.16 -13.99
N ASN A 258 -16.27 -18.13 -14.78
CA ASN A 258 -17.43 -18.19 -15.67
C ASN A 258 -17.16 -19.14 -16.86
N THR A 259 -18.09 -20.06 -17.13
CA THR A 259 -17.95 -21.07 -18.21
C THR A 259 -18.56 -20.63 -19.54
N ASP A 260 -19.41 -19.60 -19.54
CA ASP A 260 -20.36 -19.36 -20.64
C ASP A 260 -20.08 -18.11 -21.47
N HIS A 261 -18.99 -17.39 -21.22
CA HIS A 261 -18.71 -16.11 -21.87
C HIS A 261 -17.29 -16.02 -22.42
N GLU A 262 -17.15 -15.40 -23.60
CA GLU A 262 -15.89 -15.01 -24.25
C GLU A 262 -15.16 -13.96 -23.39
N ILE A 263 -14.66 -14.37 -22.23
CA ILE A 263 -13.85 -13.54 -21.36
C ILE A 263 -12.40 -13.69 -21.79
N THR A 264 -11.78 -12.57 -22.13
CA THR A 264 -10.35 -12.50 -22.44
C THR A 264 -9.67 -11.63 -21.40
N ILE A 265 -8.59 -12.13 -20.79
CA ILE A 265 -7.81 -11.37 -19.81
C ILE A 265 -6.40 -11.19 -20.36
N GLN A 266 -5.86 -9.97 -20.24
CA GLN A 266 -4.48 -9.66 -20.61
C GLN A 266 -3.80 -8.74 -19.59
N PRO A 267 -2.46 -8.82 -19.43
CA PRO A 267 -1.62 -9.94 -19.88
C PRO A 267 -2.00 -11.25 -19.16
N GLU A 268 -1.44 -12.38 -19.61
CA GLU A 268 -1.67 -13.69 -18.99
C GLU A 268 -1.24 -13.72 -17.51
N PHE A 269 -0.15 -13.01 -17.20
CA PHE A 269 0.34 -12.76 -15.85
C PHE A 269 1.13 -11.46 -15.83
N GLU A 270 1.32 -10.91 -14.64
CA GLU A 270 2.22 -9.78 -14.40
C GLU A 270 2.87 -9.93 -13.03
N LYS A 271 4.05 -9.31 -12.86
CA LYS A 271 4.71 -9.21 -11.55
C LYS A 271 4.08 -8.11 -10.72
N PHE A 272 3.77 -8.41 -9.46
CA PHE A 272 3.33 -7.37 -8.53
C PHE A 272 4.49 -6.45 -8.17
N LYS A 273 4.26 -5.14 -8.22
CA LYS A 273 5.25 -4.11 -7.92
C LYS A 273 4.70 -3.17 -6.86
N ARG A 274 5.59 -2.57 -6.07
CA ARG A 274 5.28 -1.48 -5.16
C ARG A 274 5.12 -0.19 -5.95
N ASP A 275 3.96 -0.02 -6.57
CA ASP A 275 3.63 1.18 -7.35
C ASP A 275 2.96 2.23 -6.45
N TYR A 276 3.65 3.35 -6.23
CA TYR A 276 3.14 4.51 -5.48
C TYR A 276 2.83 5.70 -6.38
N GLY A 277 2.62 5.46 -7.68
CA GLY A 277 2.30 6.48 -8.66
C GLY A 277 3.54 7.11 -9.30
N PRO A 278 3.38 8.24 -10.02
CA PRO A 278 2.18 9.06 -10.07
C PRO A 278 1.09 8.51 -10.99
N ASN A 279 1.39 7.55 -11.87
CA ASN A 279 0.43 6.99 -12.82
C ASN A 279 0.03 5.57 -12.43
N TYR A 280 -1.24 5.35 -12.07
CA TYR A 280 -1.74 4.03 -11.70
C TYR A 280 -2.29 3.30 -12.93
N HIS A 281 -1.44 2.57 -13.64
CA HIS A 281 -1.85 1.78 -14.80
C HIS A 281 -2.58 0.48 -14.38
N PRO A 282 -3.54 -0.02 -15.17
CA PRO A 282 -4.17 -1.30 -14.87
C PRO A 282 -3.14 -2.42 -15.00
N THR A 283 -3.09 -3.31 -14.01
CA THR A 283 -2.24 -4.51 -14.06
C THR A 283 -2.79 -5.51 -15.05
N PHE A 284 -4.12 -5.65 -15.10
CA PHE A 284 -4.83 -6.51 -16.04
C PHE A 284 -6.03 -5.79 -16.66
N GLU A 285 -6.34 -6.16 -17.90
CA GLU A 285 -7.55 -5.78 -18.61
C GLU A 285 -8.39 -7.03 -18.87
N VAL A 286 -9.64 -7.00 -18.43
CA VAL A 286 -10.63 -8.07 -18.64
C VAL A 286 -11.65 -7.58 -19.66
N PHE A 287 -11.73 -8.27 -20.79
CA PHE A 287 -12.68 -8.00 -21.86
C PHE A 287 -13.79 -9.04 -21.85
N PHE A 288 -15.03 -8.61 -22.01
CA PHE A 288 -16.21 -9.48 -21.96
C PHE A 288 -17.37 -8.86 -22.74
N ASN A 289 -18.36 -9.66 -23.13
CA ASN A 289 -19.50 -9.16 -23.90
C ASN A 289 -20.44 -8.25 -23.08
N THR A 290 -21.16 -7.36 -23.76
CA THR A 290 -22.03 -6.36 -23.11
C THR A 290 -23.21 -6.91 -22.32
N ASP A 291 -23.59 -8.17 -22.56
CA ASP A 291 -24.66 -8.89 -21.87
C ASP A 291 -24.22 -9.51 -20.53
N VAL A 292 -22.92 -9.52 -20.23
CA VAL A 292 -22.40 -10.06 -18.98
C VAL A 292 -22.66 -9.09 -17.83
N VAL A 293 -23.55 -9.50 -16.92
CA VAL A 293 -23.92 -8.73 -15.72
C VAL A 293 -23.12 -9.11 -14.47
N LYS A 294 -22.42 -10.24 -14.49
CA LYS A 294 -21.63 -10.72 -13.35
C LYS A 294 -20.41 -11.51 -13.78
N ILE A 295 -19.29 -11.32 -13.09
CA ILE A 295 -18.03 -12.01 -13.36
C ILE A 295 -17.44 -12.54 -12.06
N ASN A 296 -17.15 -13.84 -12.00
CA ASN A 296 -16.37 -14.39 -10.90
C ASN A 296 -14.88 -14.29 -11.24
N LEU A 297 -14.23 -13.24 -10.74
CA LEU A 297 -12.81 -12.98 -10.96
C LEU A 297 -11.99 -13.50 -9.79
N GLY A 298 -10.76 -13.92 -10.08
CA GLY A 298 -9.79 -14.29 -9.07
C GLY A 298 -8.35 -14.05 -9.52
N LEU A 299 -7.44 -14.26 -8.59
CA LEU A 299 -6.00 -14.12 -8.77
C LEU A 299 -5.29 -15.32 -8.16
N LEU A 300 -4.41 -15.94 -8.95
CA LEU A 300 -3.53 -17.04 -8.52
C LEU A 300 -2.11 -16.52 -8.31
N ASN A 301 -1.40 -17.08 -7.33
CA ASN A 301 0.05 -16.92 -7.18
C ASN A 301 0.83 -17.99 -7.98
N GLU A 302 2.16 -17.97 -7.88
CA GLU A 302 3.05 -18.92 -8.58
C GLU A 302 2.84 -20.40 -8.20
N ASP A 303 2.27 -20.66 -7.01
CA ASP A 303 1.93 -22.02 -6.56
C ASP A 303 0.54 -22.48 -7.03
N ASN A 304 -0.12 -21.73 -7.91
CA ASN A 304 -1.51 -21.92 -8.32
C ASN A 304 -2.51 -21.86 -7.15
N LYS A 305 -2.17 -21.14 -6.08
CA LYS A 305 -3.07 -20.89 -4.96
C LYS A 305 -3.89 -19.62 -5.22
N GLU A 306 -5.19 -19.72 -5.03
CA GLU A 306 -6.11 -18.58 -5.06
C GLU A 306 -5.82 -17.65 -3.86
N VAL A 307 -5.31 -16.45 -4.15
CA VAL A 307 -5.01 -15.42 -3.14
C VAL A 307 -6.13 -14.38 -3.03
N TRP A 308 -6.96 -14.26 -4.06
CA TRP A 308 -8.15 -13.42 -4.08
C TRP A 308 -9.18 -13.96 -5.07
N SER A 309 -10.48 -13.89 -4.75
CA SER A 309 -11.58 -14.21 -5.68
C SER A 309 -12.89 -13.61 -5.23
N ARG A 310 -13.59 -12.92 -6.12
CA ARG A 310 -14.86 -12.25 -5.83
C ARG A 310 -15.83 -12.35 -7.00
N LEU A 311 -17.12 -12.40 -6.65
CA LEU A 311 -18.20 -12.16 -7.60
C LEU A 311 -18.35 -10.65 -7.80
N VAL A 312 -18.04 -10.19 -9.00
CA VAL A 312 -18.09 -8.80 -9.43
C VAL A 312 -19.41 -8.57 -10.17
N LEU A 313 -20.20 -7.60 -9.73
CA LEU A 313 -21.44 -7.20 -10.41
C LEU A 313 -21.12 -6.05 -11.36
N ILE A 314 -21.46 -6.22 -12.64
CA ILE A 314 -21.32 -5.18 -13.65
C ILE A 314 -22.64 -4.43 -13.68
N THR A 315 -22.72 -3.31 -12.95
CA THR A 315 -23.91 -2.47 -12.91
C THR A 315 -23.63 -1.16 -13.64
N ASP A 316 -24.51 -0.80 -14.58
CA ASP A 316 -24.61 0.55 -15.11
C ASP A 316 -25.30 1.40 -14.03
N THR A 317 -24.56 1.84 -13.02
CA THR A 317 -25.07 2.88 -12.13
C THR A 317 -24.90 4.23 -12.83
N GLU A 318 -25.85 4.57 -13.71
CA GLU A 318 -26.21 5.98 -13.85
C GLU A 318 -26.80 6.39 -12.49
N ALA A 319 -25.98 6.96 -11.62
CA ALA A 319 -26.49 7.66 -10.46
C ALA A 319 -27.43 8.75 -10.98
N ALA A 320 -28.74 8.51 -10.90
CA ALA A 320 -29.75 9.49 -11.22
C ALA A 320 -29.47 10.72 -10.36
N SER A 321 -28.96 11.78 -10.99
CA SER A 321 -28.89 13.09 -10.36
C SER A 321 -30.32 13.43 -9.93
N PRO A 322 -30.60 13.73 -8.66
CA PRO A 322 -31.91 14.24 -8.29
C PRO A 322 -32.08 15.55 -9.05
N LYS A 323 -32.99 15.55 -10.03
CA LYS A 323 -33.47 16.79 -10.61
C LYS A 323 -34.08 17.57 -9.46
N LEU A 324 -33.38 18.63 -9.07
CA LEU A 324 -33.94 19.65 -8.21
C LEU A 324 -35.02 20.33 -9.07
N ASP A 325 -36.24 19.83 -8.99
CA ASP A 325 -37.40 20.50 -9.57
C ASP A 325 -37.53 21.84 -8.82
N ALA A 326 -37.14 22.91 -9.50
CA ALA A 326 -37.48 24.25 -9.10
C ALA A 326 -38.99 24.42 -9.31
N THR A 327 -39.73 24.66 -8.24
CA THR A 327 -41.04 25.31 -8.29
C THR A 327 -41.15 26.29 -7.14
#